data_AF-A0A0D0CTP7-F1
#
_entry.id   AF-A0A0D0CTP7-F1
#
_cell.length_a   1.000
_cell.length_b   1.000
_cell.length_c   1.000
_cell.angle_alpha   90.00
_cell.angle_beta   90.00
_cell.angle_gamma   90.00
#
_symmetry.space_group_name_H-M   'P 1'
#
loop_
_entity.id
_entity.type
_entity.pdbx_description
1 polymer ?
#
loop_
_entity_poly.entity_id
_entity_poly.type
_entity_poly.pdbx_seq_one_letter_code
_entity_poly.pdbx_strand_id
1 'polypeptide(L)'
;MSTVWFMVDDTDPRLNYSGSWSFVNASGRIVDNINESGPVFNNTLHSTTANGTVSFRFSGSSYLGVYGTLAGRDIGEPNGSPLINCLLDGVAITAESREGAETMNNVMACRANAQFGARLPGDHELLINVTNHANTIWFFEYITYESWVDPVLDGEVLQAGNADMINASSYSMLTFGPGWNPGNGMGTSTDTGTPGSEVTIKFNGTLVSLYGDLTSNFSNTAAYQIDNQAAVGFQLPGDIGSLGPVPGLKQLLFTASDLSVGEHTVAVNFSGSQSGPPLAIDYFYVQSLTAAQQASLNSTSLSSSSTTHSSGQLNHRVIVGAVLGSVILTMFMVAMIILYRRRLKQRKASPMAVSPFDPVGLITASQGHMKWSLLRGIVGQMQQRDHQLAEGSAQLQRMVTLHTDGGVRLNEADALRLGYDAVPIEVPPGYTVE
;
A
#
# COMPACT_ATOMS: atom_id res chain seq x y z
N MET A 1 20.88 -9.77 9.24
CA MET A 1 19.59 -9.98 9.93
C MET A 1 18.79 -8.72 9.67
N SER A 2 17.71 -8.85 8.93
CA SER A 2 16.87 -7.72 8.51
C SER A 2 15.45 -7.95 8.98
N THR A 3 14.80 -6.88 9.42
CA THR A 3 13.35 -6.86 9.63
C THR A 3 12.65 -6.69 8.27
N VAL A 4 11.40 -7.13 8.22
CA VAL A 4 10.43 -6.83 7.16
C VAL A 4 9.16 -6.22 7.76
N TRP A 5 8.33 -5.62 6.92
CA TRP A 5 7.04 -5.08 7.33
C TRP A 5 5.93 -5.97 6.82
N PHE A 6 5.11 -6.48 7.73
CA PHE A 6 3.91 -7.22 7.38
C PHE A 6 2.75 -6.27 7.13
N MET A 7 1.87 -6.63 6.20
CA MET A 7 0.54 -6.06 6.06
C MET A 7 -0.49 -7.14 6.38
N VAL A 8 -1.40 -6.82 7.30
CA VAL A 8 -2.44 -7.70 7.82
C VAL A 8 -3.80 -7.14 7.40
N ASP A 9 -4.43 -7.83 6.48
CA ASP A 9 -5.75 -7.50 5.93
C ASP A 9 -6.87 -7.62 6.97
N ASP A 10 -7.99 -6.93 6.78
CA ASP A 10 -9.13 -6.95 7.69
C ASP A 10 -9.77 -8.33 7.84
N THR A 11 -9.58 -9.21 6.86
CA THR A 11 -10.09 -10.58 6.90
C THR A 11 -9.14 -11.57 7.59
N ASP A 12 -7.99 -11.12 8.11
CA ASP A 12 -7.03 -12.00 8.78
C ASP A 12 -7.65 -12.62 10.05
N PRO A 13 -7.62 -13.96 10.21
CA PRO A 13 -8.26 -14.65 11.31
C PRO A 13 -7.63 -14.39 12.68
N ARG A 14 -6.44 -13.76 12.73
CA ARG A 14 -5.80 -13.33 13.97
C ARG A 14 -6.43 -12.05 14.54
N LEU A 15 -7.22 -11.34 13.73
CA LEU A 15 -7.99 -10.19 14.18
C LEU A 15 -9.23 -10.64 14.93
N ASN A 16 -9.40 -10.12 16.14
CA ASN A 16 -10.57 -10.42 16.95
C ASN A 16 -11.43 -9.16 17.11
N TYR A 17 -12.60 -9.20 16.48
CA TYR A 17 -13.60 -8.14 16.46
C TYR A 17 -14.61 -8.33 17.59
N SER A 18 -14.90 -7.27 18.33
CA SER A 18 -15.92 -7.25 19.39
C SER A 18 -16.81 -6.02 19.26
N GLY A 19 -18.12 -6.20 19.46
CA GLY A 19 -19.15 -5.20 19.17
C GLY A 19 -19.87 -5.47 17.84
N SER A 20 -20.56 -4.46 17.31
CA SER A 20 -21.42 -4.59 16.12
C SER A 20 -20.64 -4.40 14.81
N TRP A 21 -19.68 -5.29 14.54
CA TRP A 21 -18.92 -5.31 13.30
C TRP A 21 -19.65 -6.04 12.19
N SER A 22 -19.52 -5.53 10.97
CA SER A 22 -20.05 -6.15 9.76
C SER A 22 -19.01 -6.18 8.64
N PHE A 23 -18.87 -7.32 7.98
CA PHE A 23 -18.08 -7.43 6.76
C PHE A 23 -18.73 -6.62 5.63
N VAL A 24 -17.89 -5.93 4.86
CA VAL A 24 -18.28 -5.12 3.72
C VAL A 24 -17.40 -5.49 2.53
N ASN A 25 -18.03 -6.01 1.48
CA ASN A 25 -17.40 -6.09 0.17
C ASN A 25 -17.45 -4.70 -0.47
N ALA A 26 -16.28 -4.10 -0.71
CA ALA A 26 -16.13 -2.76 -1.24
C ALA A 26 -16.41 -2.68 -2.75
N SER A 27 -16.34 -3.80 -3.49
CA SER A 27 -16.47 -3.80 -4.94
C SER A 27 -17.75 -3.12 -5.41
N GLY A 28 -17.59 -2.08 -6.24
CA GLY A 28 -18.71 -1.32 -6.82
C GLY A 28 -19.45 -0.42 -5.84
N ARG A 29 -18.94 -0.22 -4.62
CA ARG A 29 -19.48 0.74 -3.64
C ARG A 29 -18.82 2.10 -3.77
N ILE A 30 -19.43 3.13 -3.17
CA ILE A 30 -18.88 4.50 -3.12
C ILE A 30 -17.44 4.51 -2.55
N VAL A 31 -17.16 3.63 -1.59
CA VAL A 31 -15.82 3.49 -0.98
C VAL A 31 -14.76 3.04 -1.99
N ASP A 32 -15.14 2.26 -3.00
CA ASP A 32 -14.26 1.84 -4.10
C ASP A 32 -14.26 2.88 -5.26
N ASN A 33 -15.38 3.58 -5.44
CA ASN A 33 -15.55 4.57 -6.51
C ASN A 33 -14.89 5.94 -6.23
N ILE A 34 -14.56 6.26 -4.98
CA ILE A 34 -13.81 7.47 -4.61
C ILE A 34 -12.37 7.05 -4.32
N ASN A 35 -11.59 6.97 -5.38
CA ASN A 35 -10.22 6.45 -5.37
C ASN A 35 -9.17 7.49 -5.02
N GLU A 36 -9.50 8.63 -4.40
CA GLU A 36 -8.54 9.72 -4.18
C GLU A 36 -7.33 9.32 -3.32
N SER A 37 -7.45 8.27 -2.52
CA SER A 37 -6.35 7.75 -1.68
C SER A 37 -6.10 6.26 -1.89
N GLY A 38 -6.31 5.80 -3.12
CA GLY A 38 -6.05 4.41 -3.51
C GLY A 38 -7.27 3.51 -3.35
N PRO A 39 -7.22 2.31 -3.94
CA PRO A 39 -8.28 1.32 -3.80
C PRO A 39 -8.28 0.73 -2.38
N VAL A 40 -9.40 0.12 -2.02
CA VAL A 40 -9.48 -0.75 -0.85
C VAL A 40 -8.67 -2.02 -1.10
N PHE A 41 -7.77 -2.38 -0.19
CA PHE A 41 -7.01 -3.61 -0.31
C PHE A 41 -7.93 -4.83 -0.36
N ASN A 42 -7.73 -5.70 -1.35
CA ASN A 42 -8.53 -6.89 -1.62
C ASN A 42 -10.06 -6.66 -1.74
N ASN A 43 -10.51 -5.41 -1.87
CA ASN A 43 -11.90 -5.00 -1.81
C ASN A 43 -12.66 -5.47 -0.55
N THR A 44 -11.96 -5.65 0.57
CA THR A 44 -12.54 -6.10 1.85
C THR A 44 -12.42 -5.01 2.91
N LEU A 45 -13.47 -4.88 3.72
CA LEU A 45 -13.53 -3.97 4.86
C LEU A 45 -14.37 -4.60 5.98
N HIS A 46 -14.04 -4.24 7.22
CA HIS A 46 -14.94 -4.42 8.36
C HIS A 46 -15.43 -3.07 8.84
N SER A 47 -16.74 -2.90 8.97
CA SER A 47 -17.34 -1.63 9.39
C SER A 47 -18.10 -1.75 10.71
N THR A 48 -18.17 -0.65 11.45
CA THR A 48 -19.06 -0.53 12.61
C THR A 48 -19.70 0.85 12.67
N THR A 49 -20.98 0.90 13.03
CA THR A 49 -21.75 2.13 13.32
C THR A 49 -21.98 2.34 14.81
N ALA A 50 -21.58 1.38 15.64
CA ALA A 50 -21.65 1.43 17.10
C ALA A 50 -20.23 1.40 17.69
N ASN A 51 -20.12 1.54 19.00
CA ASN A 51 -18.83 1.32 19.65
C ASN A 51 -18.38 -0.13 19.44
N GLY A 52 -17.10 -0.29 19.13
CA GLY A 52 -16.53 -1.60 18.82
C GLY A 52 -15.03 -1.61 19.09
N THR A 53 -14.49 -2.82 19.19
CA THR A 53 -13.06 -3.03 19.40
C THR A 53 -12.51 -4.04 18.40
N VAL A 54 -11.25 -3.85 18.01
CA VAL A 54 -10.44 -4.84 17.27
C VAL A 54 -9.20 -5.11 18.10
N SER A 55 -8.87 -6.38 18.30
CA SER A 55 -7.64 -6.78 18.98
C SER A 55 -6.76 -7.61 18.05
N PHE A 56 -5.46 -7.38 18.11
CA PHE A 56 -4.46 -8.05 17.28
C PHE A 56 -3.19 -8.32 18.08
N ARG A 57 -2.64 -9.53 17.97
CA ARG A 57 -1.39 -9.91 18.64
C ARG A 57 -0.34 -10.24 17.60
N PHE A 58 0.87 -9.72 17.80
CA PHE A 58 1.99 -9.89 16.87
C PHE A 58 3.33 -9.90 17.60
N SER A 59 4.37 -10.37 16.93
CA SER A 59 5.75 -10.35 17.44
C SER A 59 6.60 -9.44 16.54
N GLY A 60 7.22 -8.40 17.11
CA GLY A 60 7.86 -7.35 16.32
C GLY A 60 8.58 -6.26 17.11
N SER A 61 8.92 -5.14 16.46
CA SER A 61 9.70 -4.02 17.05
C SER A 61 8.85 -2.94 17.74
N SER A 62 7.54 -3.15 17.87
CA SER A 62 6.49 -2.18 18.27
C SER A 62 6.11 -1.10 17.26
N TYR A 63 6.79 -1.02 16.11
CA TYR A 63 6.41 -0.08 15.05
C TYR A 63 5.19 -0.62 14.29
N LEU A 64 4.12 0.17 14.20
CA LEU A 64 2.88 -0.23 13.52
C LEU A 64 2.07 0.96 13.03
N GLY A 65 1.29 0.74 11.97
CA GLY A 65 0.27 1.66 11.46
C GLY A 65 -1.08 0.95 11.35
N VAL A 66 -2.16 1.65 11.71
CA VAL A 66 -3.55 1.18 11.56
C VAL A 66 -4.21 2.00 10.48
N TYR A 67 -4.80 1.34 9.48
CA TYR A 67 -5.39 1.97 8.31
C TYR A 67 -6.86 1.60 8.14
N GLY A 68 -7.62 2.50 7.53
CA GLY A 68 -9.03 2.31 7.24
C GLY A 68 -9.58 3.34 6.26
N THR A 69 -10.88 3.24 6.01
CA THR A 69 -11.63 4.26 5.25
C THR A 69 -12.35 5.20 6.19
N LEU A 70 -12.16 6.51 5.97
CA LEU A 70 -13.04 7.55 6.49
C LEU A 70 -14.18 7.75 5.51
N ALA A 71 -15.42 7.51 5.95
CA ALA A 71 -16.59 7.86 5.16
C ALA A 71 -16.85 9.36 5.30
N GLY A 72 -16.70 10.09 4.21
CA GLY A 72 -16.95 11.53 4.15
C GLY A 72 -18.39 11.84 4.54
N ARG A 73 -18.58 12.95 5.26
CA ARG A 73 -19.89 13.40 5.74
C ARG A 73 -20.39 14.57 4.91
N ASP A 74 -21.72 14.69 4.78
CA ASP A 74 -22.35 15.93 4.35
C ASP A 74 -21.94 17.08 5.29
N ILE A 75 -21.41 18.15 4.71
CA ILE A 75 -20.96 19.36 5.42
C ILE A 75 -22.18 19.97 6.13
N GLY A 76 -22.30 19.78 7.46
CA GLY A 76 -23.35 20.40 8.27
C GLY A 76 -23.87 19.61 9.48
N GLU A 77 -23.56 18.31 9.62
CA GLU A 77 -23.93 17.57 10.84
C GLU A 77 -22.94 17.84 11.99
N PRO A 78 -23.42 18.26 13.19
CA PRO A 78 -22.57 18.67 14.31
C PRO A 78 -21.90 17.52 15.07
N ASN A 79 -22.20 16.26 14.74
CA ASN A 79 -21.65 15.10 15.42
C ASN A 79 -20.34 14.69 14.73
N GLY A 80 -19.18 14.81 15.38
CA GLY A 80 -17.84 14.63 14.77
C GLY A 80 -17.52 13.24 14.23
N SER A 81 -16.36 13.07 13.57
CA SER A 81 -15.85 11.79 13.01
C SER A 81 -15.75 10.69 14.07
N PRO A 82 -15.79 9.39 13.68
CA PRO A 82 -15.56 8.32 14.64
C PRO A 82 -14.22 8.53 15.35
N LEU A 83 -14.21 8.39 16.67
CA LEU A 83 -12.99 8.52 17.46
C LEU A 83 -12.30 7.16 17.52
N ILE A 84 -11.12 7.08 16.93
CA ILE A 84 -10.28 5.87 16.93
C ILE A 84 -9.16 6.07 17.95
N ASN A 85 -9.13 5.22 18.96
CA ASN A 85 -8.09 5.22 19.99
C ASN A 85 -7.39 3.87 20.02
N CYS A 86 -6.08 3.85 19.83
CA CYS A 86 -5.30 2.63 19.81
C CYS A 86 -4.41 2.52 21.05
N LEU A 87 -4.38 1.34 21.66
CA LEU A 87 -3.52 0.98 22.78
C LEU A 87 -2.54 -0.10 22.32
N LEU A 88 -1.24 0.13 22.48
CA LEU A 88 -0.20 -0.88 22.30
C LEU A 88 0.31 -1.31 23.68
N ASP A 89 0.13 -2.59 24.00
CA ASP A 89 0.35 -3.20 25.31
C ASP A 89 -0.22 -2.33 26.45
N GLY A 90 -1.49 -1.94 26.30
CA GLY A 90 -2.22 -1.13 27.27
C GLY A 90 -1.87 0.36 27.32
N VAL A 91 -1.00 0.86 26.43
CA VAL A 91 -0.61 2.29 26.41
C VAL A 91 -1.06 2.94 25.11
N ALA A 92 -1.71 4.10 25.23
CA ALA A 92 -2.21 4.84 24.08
C ALA A 92 -1.09 5.28 23.14
N ILE A 93 -1.21 4.93 21.85
CA ILE A 93 -0.32 5.38 20.77
C ILE A 93 -0.91 6.60 20.06
N THR A 94 -0.13 7.23 19.18
CA THR A 94 -0.57 8.42 18.45
C THR A 94 -1.79 8.11 17.60
N ALA A 95 -2.92 8.72 17.92
CA ALA A 95 -4.09 8.76 17.05
C ALA A 95 -3.92 9.89 16.03
N GLU A 96 -4.22 9.59 14.76
CA GLU A 96 -4.19 10.56 13.68
C GLU A 96 -5.61 11.08 13.47
N SER A 97 -5.83 12.37 13.74
CA SER A 97 -7.10 13.02 13.47
C SER A 97 -7.07 13.61 12.06
N ARG A 98 -7.89 13.08 11.15
CA ARG A 98 -8.24 13.78 9.92
C ARG A 98 -9.64 14.37 10.04
N GLU A 99 -9.70 15.69 9.99
CA GLU A 99 -10.95 16.43 9.78
C GLU A 99 -11.15 16.61 8.28
N GLY A 100 -12.20 15.99 7.72
CA GLY A 100 -12.48 16.06 6.30
C GLY A 100 -13.91 15.59 5.99
N ALA A 101 -14.53 16.21 4.99
CA ALA A 101 -15.86 15.84 4.50
C ALA A 101 -15.80 14.77 3.39
N GLU A 102 -14.60 14.39 2.94
CA GLU A 102 -14.39 13.50 1.80
C GLU A 102 -14.19 12.05 2.24
N THR A 103 -14.65 11.12 1.40
CA THR A 103 -14.44 9.69 1.63
C THR A 103 -13.03 9.34 1.15
N MET A 104 -12.20 8.79 2.04
CA MET A 104 -10.80 8.49 1.73
C MET A 104 -10.44 7.10 2.26
N ASN A 105 -9.87 6.26 1.40
CA ASN A 105 -9.29 4.96 1.76
C ASN A 105 -7.85 5.12 2.24
N ASN A 106 -7.25 4.04 2.76
CA ASN A 106 -5.84 4.00 3.16
C ASN A 106 -5.46 5.13 4.13
N VAL A 107 -6.41 5.57 4.97
CA VAL A 107 -6.20 6.63 5.95
C VAL A 107 -5.62 6.02 7.21
N MET A 108 -4.47 6.53 7.63
CA MET A 108 -3.87 6.18 8.91
C MET A 108 -4.75 6.70 10.05
N ALA A 109 -5.21 5.80 10.91
CA ALA A 109 -5.96 6.11 12.11
C ALA A 109 -5.06 6.17 13.35
N CYS A 110 -4.03 5.33 13.41
CA CYS A 110 -3.08 5.28 14.53
C CYS A 110 -1.68 4.91 14.04
N ARG A 111 -0.66 5.38 14.76
CA ARG A 111 0.73 4.96 14.55
C ARG A 111 1.53 4.82 15.84
N ALA A 112 2.40 3.83 15.85
CA ALA A 112 3.52 3.70 16.78
C ALA A 112 4.82 3.74 15.98
N ASN A 113 5.69 4.69 16.29
CA ASN A 113 6.99 4.90 15.63
C ASN A 113 8.04 5.33 16.66
N ALA A 114 9.23 5.74 16.20
CA ALA A 114 10.33 6.12 17.09
C ALA A 114 9.95 7.23 18.10
N GLN A 115 9.01 8.10 17.76
CA GLN A 115 8.52 9.20 18.60
C GLN A 115 7.68 8.70 19.78
N PHE A 116 7.04 7.53 19.65
CA PHE A 116 6.30 6.88 20.74
C PHE A 116 7.24 6.27 21.81
N GLY A 117 8.55 6.26 21.53
CA GLY A 117 9.56 5.59 22.34
C GLY A 117 9.71 4.14 21.89
N ALA A 118 10.93 3.75 21.54
CA ALA A 118 11.22 2.38 21.14
C ALA A 118 10.90 1.44 22.32
N ARG A 119 9.83 0.64 22.21
CA ARG A 119 9.66 -0.51 23.10
C ARG A 119 10.62 -1.60 22.67
N LEU A 120 11.01 -2.42 23.63
CA LEU A 120 11.83 -3.58 23.32
C LEU A 120 11.05 -4.45 22.34
N PRO A 121 11.72 -4.95 21.29
CA PRO A 121 11.14 -5.96 20.44
C PRO A 121 10.54 -7.07 21.31
N GLY A 122 9.33 -7.53 20.98
CA GLY A 122 8.65 -8.55 21.74
C GLY A 122 7.33 -9.00 21.14
N ASP A 123 6.59 -9.77 21.93
CA ASP A 123 5.17 -10.01 21.70
C ASP A 123 4.38 -8.78 22.14
N HIS A 124 3.48 -8.34 21.28
CA HIS A 124 2.67 -7.15 21.47
C HIS A 124 1.19 -7.46 21.33
N GLU A 125 0.37 -6.66 22.00
CA GLU A 125 -1.07 -6.62 21.84
C GLU A 125 -1.50 -5.21 21.45
N LEU A 126 -2.09 -5.11 20.26
CA LEU A 126 -2.76 -3.90 19.78
C LEU A 126 -4.26 -4.03 20.07
N LEU A 127 -4.81 -3.03 20.76
CA LEU A 127 -6.25 -2.86 20.97
C LEU A 127 -6.71 -1.56 20.31
N ILE A 128 -7.59 -1.66 19.32
CA ILE A 128 -8.20 -0.55 18.62
C ILE A 128 -9.61 -0.36 19.18
N ASN A 129 -9.88 0.81 19.75
CA ASN A 129 -11.18 1.18 20.27
C ASN A 129 -11.83 2.21 19.34
N VAL A 130 -13.04 1.89 18.89
CA VAL A 130 -13.85 2.74 18.01
C VAL A 130 -15.00 3.29 18.82
N THR A 131 -15.06 4.62 18.94
CA THR A 131 -16.21 5.31 19.52
C THR A 131 -16.95 6.03 18.41
N ASN A 132 -18.09 5.48 18.02
CA ASN A 132 -18.95 6.08 17.00
C ASN A 132 -19.91 7.08 17.63
N HIS A 133 -20.13 8.19 16.93
CA HIS A 133 -21.22 9.12 17.18
C HIS A 133 -22.43 8.76 16.31
N ALA A 134 -23.58 9.39 16.57
CA ALA A 134 -24.76 9.23 15.72
C ALA A 134 -24.41 9.54 14.26
N ASN A 135 -24.85 8.68 13.34
CA ASN A 135 -24.60 8.76 11.89
C ASN A 135 -23.11 8.70 11.48
N THR A 136 -22.24 8.10 12.30
CA THR A 136 -20.86 7.81 11.91
C THR A 136 -20.65 6.34 11.62
N ILE A 137 -19.74 6.08 10.69
CA ILE A 137 -19.25 4.75 10.37
C ILE A 137 -17.74 4.84 10.24
N TRP A 138 -17.05 3.84 10.79
CA TRP A 138 -15.65 3.61 10.50
C TRP A 138 -15.51 2.29 9.78
N PHE A 139 -14.61 2.25 8.80
CA PHE A 139 -14.21 1.04 8.12
C PHE A 139 -12.76 0.77 8.47
N PHE A 140 -12.51 -0.37 9.10
CA PHE A 140 -11.18 -0.92 9.30
C PHE A 140 -10.77 -1.69 8.04
N GLU A 141 -9.49 -1.53 7.63
CA GLU A 141 -8.97 -2.09 6.38
C GLU A 141 -7.72 -2.94 6.61
N TYR A 142 -6.63 -2.39 7.16
CA TYR A 142 -5.44 -3.20 7.42
C TYR A 142 -4.54 -2.62 8.52
N ILE A 143 -3.63 -3.46 9.01
CA ILE A 143 -2.54 -3.08 9.91
C ILE A 143 -1.22 -3.33 9.19
N THR A 144 -0.26 -2.43 9.36
CA THR A 144 1.14 -2.71 9.03
C THR A 144 1.98 -2.73 10.30
N TYR A 145 2.95 -3.63 10.38
CA TYR A 145 3.89 -3.65 11.51
C TYR A 145 5.26 -4.20 11.13
N GLU A 146 6.29 -3.75 11.83
CA GLU A 146 7.64 -4.25 11.66
C GLU A 146 7.85 -5.52 12.48
N SER A 147 8.30 -6.56 11.79
CA SER A 147 8.60 -7.89 12.33
C SER A 147 9.84 -7.91 13.24
N TRP A 148 10.09 -9.08 13.85
CA TRP A 148 11.40 -9.40 14.40
C TRP A 148 12.45 -9.55 13.29
N VAL A 149 13.72 -9.59 13.65
CA VAL A 149 14.77 -9.93 12.69
C VAL A 149 14.58 -11.36 12.16
N ASP A 150 14.67 -11.50 10.84
CA ASP A 150 14.58 -12.79 10.13
C ASP A 150 13.30 -13.59 10.48
N PRO A 151 12.10 -13.03 10.26
CA PRO A 151 10.86 -13.70 10.64
C PRO A 151 10.59 -14.94 9.79
N VAL A 152 9.80 -15.86 10.33
CA VAL A 152 9.24 -16.98 9.55
C VAL A 152 8.13 -16.41 8.68
N LEU A 153 8.22 -16.66 7.38
CA LEU A 153 7.19 -16.31 6.40
C LEU A 153 6.40 -17.57 6.02
N ASP A 154 5.10 -17.44 5.84
CA ASP A 154 4.20 -18.47 5.35
C ASP A 154 3.11 -17.89 4.45
N GLY A 155 3.53 -17.11 3.44
CA GLY A 155 2.61 -16.54 2.47
C GLY A 155 1.88 -15.29 2.96
N GLU A 156 2.47 -14.53 3.88
CA GLU A 156 1.96 -13.20 4.23
C GLU A 156 2.28 -12.17 3.14
N VAL A 157 1.51 -11.08 3.15
CA VAL A 157 1.81 -9.88 2.36
C VAL A 157 2.81 -9.00 3.10
N LEU A 158 3.89 -8.65 2.43
CA LEU A 158 4.91 -7.74 2.92
C LEU A 158 4.76 -6.36 2.28
N GLN A 159 5.01 -5.31 3.05
CA GLN A 159 5.08 -3.94 2.56
C GLN A 159 6.54 -3.47 2.51
N ALA A 160 6.93 -2.77 1.46
CA ALA A 160 8.23 -2.11 1.37
C ALA A 160 8.07 -0.66 0.89
N GLY A 161 8.65 0.30 1.61
CA GLY A 161 8.26 1.71 1.48
C GLY A 161 7.09 2.02 2.42
N ASN A 162 6.48 3.20 2.29
CA ASN A 162 5.54 3.86 3.21
C ASN A 162 6.23 4.85 4.16
N ALA A 163 6.34 6.11 3.72
CA ALA A 163 6.97 7.17 4.49
C ALA A 163 6.13 7.66 5.68
N ASP A 164 4.87 7.25 5.80
CA ASP A 164 4.06 7.53 7.00
C ASP A 164 4.64 6.83 8.24
N MET A 165 5.29 5.68 8.03
CA MET A 165 5.81 4.82 9.10
C MET A 165 7.28 5.10 9.42
N ILE A 166 8.15 4.90 8.42
CA ILE A 166 9.59 5.12 8.51
C ILE A 166 10.10 5.64 7.17
N ASN A 167 11.30 6.22 7.15
CA ASN A 167 11.89 6.69 5.90
C ASN A 167 12.02 5.51 4.89
N ALA A 168 11.66 5.75 3.63
CA ALA A 168 11.71 4.73 2.58
C ALA A 168 13.11 4.10 2.41
N SER A 169 14.18 4.85 2.71
CA SER A 169 15.56 4.33 2.71
C SER A 169 15.90 3.36 3.86
N SER A 170 15.01 3.22 4.86
CA SER A 170 15.19 2.31 5.98
C SER A 170 14.66 0.90 5.71
N TYR A 171 13.92 0.68 4.60
CA TYR A 171 13.41 -0.63 4.24
C TYR A 171 14.53 -1.48 3.60
N SER A 172 14.83 -2.62 4.23
CA SER A 172 15.90 -3.54 3.80
C SER A 172 15.73 -4.06 2.37
N MET A 173 14.48 -4.18 1.91
CA MET A 173 14.13 -4.68 0.58
C MET A 173 14.25 -3.62 -0.52
N LEU A 174 14.37 -2.33 -0.18
CA LEU A 174 14.19 -1.21 -1.10
C LEU A 174 15.47 -0.37 -1.20
N THR A 175 15.90 -0.06 -2.43
CA THR A 175 17.07 0.78 -2.69
C THR A 175 16.75 1.81 -3.75
N PHE A 176 16.84 3.09 -3.38
CA PHE A 176 16.69 4.20 -4.31
C PHE A 176 18.05 4.62 -4.88
N GLY A 177 18.12 4.72 -6.20
CA GLY A 177 19.27 5.27 -6.91
C GLY A 177 19.39 6.80 -6.76
N PRO A 178 20.33 7.43 -7.49
CA PRO A 178 20.40 8.88 -7.56
C PRO A 178 19.15 9.46 -8.26
N GLY A 179 18.80 10.70 -7.92
CA GLY A 179 17.72 11.44 -8.58
C GLY A 179 16.34 11.35 -7.92
N TRP A 180 16.23 10.64 -6.80
CA TRP A 180 15.02 10.57 -5.98
C TRP A 180 15.02 11.63 -4.88
N ASN A 181 13.86 12.23 -4.66
CA ASN A 181 13.58 13.13 -3.56
C ASN A 181 12.75 12.37 -2.51
N PRO A 182 13.25 12.17 -1.28
CA PRO A 182 12.40 11.69 -0.20
C PRO A 182 11.35 12.77 0.07
N GLY A 183 10.07 12.40 0.13
CA GLY A 183 8.94 13.34 0.23
C GLY A 183 9.15 14.45 1.28
N ASN A 184 8.89 15.69 0.88
CA ASN A 184 9.21 16.91 1.66
C ASN A 184 8.09 17.37 2.62
N GLY A 185 7.30 16.44 3.17
CA GLY A 185 6.36 16.72 4.27
C GLY A 185 4.92 17.09 3.90
N MET A 186 4.55 17.08 2.62
CA MET A 186 3.13 17.20 2.20
C MET A 186 2.61 15.96 1.46
N GLY A 187 3.52 15.09 0.99
CA GLY A 187 3.23 13.78 0.40
C GLY A 187 4.05 12.70 1.09
N THR A 188 3.50 11.49 1.11
CA THR A 188 4.08 10.28 1.73
C THR A 188 4.94 9.50 0.75
N SER A 189 4.93 9.91 -0.52
CA SER A 189 5.68 9.28 -1.59
C SER A 189 7.13 9.76 -1.65
N THR A 190 8.03 8.89 -2.12
CA THR A 190 9.36 9.26 -2.62
C THR A 190 9.25 9.44 -4.14
N ASP A 191 9.68 10.59 -4.67
CA ASP A 191 9.42 10.95 -6.07
C ASP A 191 10.68 11.22 -6.88
N THR A 192 10.56 11.10 -8.20
CA THR A 192 11.58 11.56 -9.14
C THR A 192 10.97 12.11 -10.43
N GLY A 193 11.44 13.30 -10.82
CA GLY A 193 11.25 13.84 -12.16
C GLY A 193 12.48 13.70 -13.05
N THR A 194 13.52 12.98 -12.62
CA THR A 194 14.81 12.89 -13.33
C THR A 194 14.84 11.61 -14.19
N PRO A 195 14.82 11.70 -15.53
CA PRO A 195 14.81 10.54 -16.41
C PRO A 195 16.03 9.63 -16.17
N GLY A 196 15.81 8.33 -16.13
CA GLY A 196 16.83 7.32 -15.81
C GLY A 196 17.06 7.09 -14.33
N SER A 197 16.35 7.78 -13.43
CA SER A 197 16.35 7.44 -12.01
C SER A 197 15.69 6.08 -11.81
N GLU A 198 16.26 5.28 -10.92
CA GLU A 198 15.86 3.88 -10.71
C GLU A 198 15.67 3.62 -9.22
N VAL A 199 14.66 2.82 -8.89
CA VAL A 199 14.50 2.18 -7.59
C VAL A 199 14.53 0.66 -7.81
N THR A 200 15.16 -0.06 -6.89
CA THR A 200 15.20 -1.52 -6.91
C THR A 200 14.55 -2.08 -5.66
N ILE A 201 13.69 -3.09 -5.82
CA ILE A 201 13.19 -3.94 -4.75
C ILE A 201 13.70 -5.36 -4.93
N LYS A 202 14.19 -5.97 -3.85
CA LYS A 202 14.63 -7.37 -3.83
C LYS A 202 13.80 -8.17 -2.83
N PHE A 203 13.21 -9.28 -3.26
CA PHE A 203 12.28 -10.06 -2.44
C PHE A 203 12.24 -11.54 -2.80
N ASN A 204 11.77 -12.37 -1.85
CA ASN A 204 11.41 -13.77 -2.12
C ASN A 204 9.88 -13.88 -2.13
N GLY A 205 9.29 -14.23 -3.27
CA GLY A 205 7.84 -14.16 -3.41
C GLY A 205 7.34 -14.59 -4.79
N THR A 206 6.04 -14.44 -5.00
CA THR A 206 5.38 -14.81 -6.27
C THR A 206 4.58 -13.66 -6.91
N LEU A 207 4.46 -12.51 -6.23
CA LEU A 207 3.75 -11.35 -6.72
C LEU A 207 4.34 -10.08 -6.14
N VAL A 208 4.38 -9.02 -6.94
CA VAL A 208 4.68 -7.65 -6.49
C VAL A 208 3.76 -6.63 -7.15
N SER A 209 3.29 -5.68 -6.36
CA SER A 209 2.48 -4.55 -6.81
C SER A 209 3.12 -3.25 -6.34
N LEU A 210 3.14 -2.23 -7.21
CA LEU A 210 3.64 -0.89 -6.89
C LEU A 210 2.47 0.08 -6.76
N TYR A 211 2.47 0.85 -5.66
CA TYR A 211 1.53 1.94 -5.40
C TYR A 211 2.26 3.28 -5.34
N GLY A 212 1.62 4.32 -5.88
CA GLY A 212 2.20 5.65 -5.97
C GLY A 212 1.19 6.75 -6.28
N ASP A 213 1.63 7.99 -6.13
CA ASP A 213 0.78 9.16 -6.37
C ASP A 213 0.73 9.57 -7.86
N LEU A 214 -0.45 10.01 -8.30
CA LEU A 214 -0.75 10.59 -9.60
C LEU A 214 -1.14 12.06 -9.39
N THR A 215 -0.15 12.96 -9.44
CA THR A 215 -0.28 14.35 -8.95
C THR A 215 -0.33 15.42 -10.05
N SER A 216 -0.45 15.04 -11.32
CA SER A 216 -0.36 15.97 -12.45
C SER A 216 -1.42 15.71 -13.52
N ASN A 217 -1.77 16.77 -14.26
CA ASN A 217 -2.68 16.71 -15.40
C ASN A 217 -2.00 16.19 -16.69
N PHE A 218 -0.68 16.00 -16.68
CA PHE A 218 0.06 15.49 -17.82
C PHE A 218 0.29 13.99 -17.68
N SER A 219 0.33 13.25 -18.78
CA SER A 219 0.75 11.85 -18.76
C SER A 219 2.27 11.73 -18.81
N ASN A 220 2.83 10.72 -18.16
CA ASN A 220 4.24 10.37 -18.29
C ASN A 220 4.41 8.84 -18.43
N THR A 221 5.66 8.37 -18.53
CA THR A 221 5.95 6.94 -18.62
C THR A 221 7.00 6.50 -17.61
N ALA A 222 6.88 5.25 -17.19
CA ALA A 222 7.88 4.54 -16.43
C ALA A 222 7.98 3.12 -17.00
N ALA A 223 9.03 2.39 -16.61
CA ALA A 223 9.10 0.96 -16.92
C ALA A 223 9.58 0.19 -15.69
N TYR A 224 9.18 -1.06 -15.60
CA TYR A 224 9.72 -2.00 -14.63
C TYR A 224 10.40 -3.17 -15.35
N GLN A 225 11.41 -3.73 -14.72
CA GLN A 225 12.12 -4.92 -15.18
C GLN A 225 12.16 -5.92 -14.04
N ILE A 226 11.76 -7.16 -14.31
CA ILE A 226 11.83 -8.26 -13.34
C ILE A 226 13.01 -9.15 -13.73
N ASP A 227 13.94 -9.31 -12.80
CA ASP A 227 15.20 -10.01 -12.98
C ASP A 227 15.93 -9.52 -14.23
N ASN A 228 16.40 -10.45 -15.07
CA ASN A 228 17.09 -10.12 -16.32
C ASN A 228 16.15 -10.14 -17.55
N GLN A 229 14.84 -10.00 -17.34
CA GLN A 229 13.86 -10.01 -18.42
C GLN A 229 13.80 -8.65 -19.15
N ALA A 230 13.05 -8.57 -20.25
CA ALA A 230 12.84 -7.30 -20.94
C ALA A 230 12.00 -6.34 -20.08
N ALA A 231 12.33 -5.05 -20.11
CA ALA A 231 11.58 -4.03 -19.39
C ALA A 231 10.17 -3.87 -19.97
N VAL A 232 9.18 -3.73 -19.09
CA VAL A 232 7.77 -3.52 -19.40
C VAL A 232 7.42 -2.06 -19.08
N GLY A 233 7.07 -1.30 -20.11
CA GLY A 233 6.62 0.09 -19.95
C GLY A 233 5.19 0.17 -19.44
N PHE A 234 4.91 1.13 -18.56
CA PHE A 234 3.58 1.50 -18.12
C PHE A 234 3.39 3.01 -18.16
N GLN A 235 2.12 3.43 -18.28
CA GLN A 235 1.75 4.84 -18.31
C GLN A 235 1.51 5.33 -16.89
N LEU A 236 1.97 6.55 -16.61
CA LEU A 236 1.55 7.35 -15.48
C LEU A 236 0.46 8.28 -16.03
N PRO A 237 -0.82 7.90 -15.93
CA PRO A 237 -1.87 8.72 -16.51
C PRO A 237 -1.87 10.07 -15.79
N GLY A 238 -2.00 11.14 -16.57
CA GLY A 238 -2.39 12.42 -16.00
C GLY A 238 -3.81 12.31 -15.48
N ASP A 239 -4.16 13.09 -14.48
CA ASP A 239 -5.54 13.24 -14.06
C ASP A 239 -6.36 13.87 -15.20
N ILE A 240 -7.12 13.04 -15.94
CA ILE A 240 -8.00 13.47 -17.04
C ILE A 240 -9.39 13.75 -16.47
N GLY A 241 -9.50 14.80 -15.65
CA GLY A 241 -10.67 15.65 -15.41
C GLY A 241 -12.07 15.04 -15.15
N SER A 242 -12.72 15.54 -14.09
CA SER A 242 -14.07 16.17 -14.17
C SER A 242 -14.50 16.85 -12.85
N LEU A 243 -13.80 16.62 -11.73
CA LEU A 243 -14.21 17.13 -10.41
C LEU A 243 -13.27 18.20 -9.80
N GLY A 244 -12.14 18.51 -10.44
CA GLY A 244 -11.14 19.44 -9.93
C GLY A 244 -9.77 18.75 -9.82
N PRO A 245 -8.71 19.48 -9.45
CA PRO A 245 -7.34 18.96 -9.36
C PRO A 245 -7.14 18.23 -8.03
N VAL A 246 -7.77 17.07 -7.84
CA VAL A 246 -7.51 16.24 -6.65
C VAL A 246 -6.49 15.17 -7.03
N PRO A 247 -5.27 15.20 -6.45
CA PRO A 247 -4.25 14.20 -6.73
C PRO A 247 -4.77 12.79 -6.39
N GLY A 248 -4.61 11.84 -7.30
CA GLY A 248 -4.86 10.43 -7.00
C GLY A 248 -3.70 9.89 -6.16
N LEU A 249 -3.87 9.77 -4.86
CA LEU A 249 -2.81 9.29 -3.97
C LEU A 249 -2.80 7.76 -3.85
N LYS A 250 -1.65 7.14 -3.61
CA LYS A 250 -1.54 5.69 -3.34
C LYS A 250 -2.27 4.81 -4.37
N GLN A 251 -2.16 5.15 -5.66
CA GLN A 251 -2.79 4.43 -6.76
C GLN A 251 -1.98 3.20 -7.17
N LEU A 252 -2.65 2.12 -7.58
CA LEU A 252 -1.98 0.97 -8.16
C LEU A 252 -1.37 1.35 -9.52
N LEU A 253 -0.05 1.31 -9.63
CA LEU A 253 0.67 1.64 -10.86
C LEU A 253 0.92 0.42 -11.74
N PHE A 254 1.34 -0.70 -11.14
CA PHE A 254 1.44 -1.99 -11.81
C PHE A 254 1.34 -3.15 -10.82
N THR A 255 1.00 -4.33 -11.35
CA THR A 255 1.13 -5.62 -10.66
C THR A 255 1.85 -6.59 -11.59
N ALA A 256 2.81 -7.32 -11.02
CA ALA A 256 3.40 -8.49 -11.63
C ALA A 256 3.06 -9.70 -10.77
N SER A 257 2.16 -10.55 -11.28
CA SER A 257 1.70 -11.79 -10.64
C SER A 257 2.39 -13.01 -11.26
N ASP A 258 2.11 -14.18 -10.68
CA ASP A 258 2.50 -15.48 -11.23
C ASP A 258 4.02 -15.62 -11.46
N LEU A 259 4.80 -14.92 -10.65
CA LEU A 259 6.25 -15.06 -10.64
C LEU A 259 6.61 -16.45 -10.14
N SER A 260 7.71 -16.99 -10.67
CA SER A 260 8.23 -18.27 -10.21
C SER A 260 8.52 -18.24 -8.71
N VAL A 261 8.37 -19.36 -8.02
CA VAL A 261 8.80 -19.45 -6.62
C VAL A 261 10.31 -19.19 -6.53
N GLY A 262 10.72 -18.09 -5.89
CA GLY A 262 12.13 -17.77 -5.75
C GLY A 262 12.42 -16.34 -5.30
N GLU A 263 13.70 -15.99 -5.38
CA GLU A 263 14.21 -14.63 -5.21
C GLU A 263 14.05 -13.86 -6.52
N HIS A 264 13.49 -12.66 -6.42
CA HIS A 264 13.28 -11.73 -7.52
C HIS A 264 13.89 -10.37 -7.23
N THR A 265 14.35 -9.70 -8.28
CA THR A 265 14.77 -8.30 -8.24
C THR A 265 13.93 -7.52 -9.24
N VAL A 266 13.23 -6.48 -8.78
CA VAL A 266 12.47 -5.58 -9.64
C VAL A 266 13.10 -4.20 -9.65
N ALA A 267 13.53 -3.76 -10.83
CA ALA A 267 14.01 -2.41 -11.08
C ALA A 267 12.89 -1.60 -11.72
N VAL A 268 12.51 -0.48 -11.10
CA VAL A 268 11.54 0.48 -11.66
C VAL A 268 12.29 1.74 -12.03
N ASN A 269 12.19 2.15 -13.29
CA ASN A 269 12.86 3.33 -13.81
C ASN A 269 11.86 4.38 -14.27
N PHE A 270 12.24 5.64 -14.09
CA PHE A 270 11.51 6.75 -14.68
C PHE A 270 12.02 6.99 -16.10
N SER A 271 11.25 6.56 -17.09
CA SER A 271 11.54 6.75 -18.52
C SER A 271 10.89 8.00 -19.11
N GLY A 272 10.22 8.79 -18.27
CA GLY A 272 9.42 9.93 -18.64
C GLY A 272 10.20 11.19 -19.00
N SER A 273 9.49 12.28 -19.24
CA SER A 273 10.07 13.61 -19.41
C SER A 273 10.00 14.44 -18.12
N GLN A 274 10.89 15.41 -17.98
CA GLN A 274 10.88 16.37 -16.86
C GLN A 274 9.65 17.31 -16.87
N SER A 275 8.87 17.33 -17.96
CA SER A 275 7.71 18.20 -18.12
C SER A 275 6.37 17.54 -17.75
N GLY A 276 6.36 16.24 -17.43
CA GLY A 276 5.18 15.49 -16.96
C GLY A 276 5.18 15.28 -15.43
N PRO A 277 4.22 14.52 -14.86
CA PRO A 277 4.27 14.11 -13.45
C PRO A 277 5.59 13.41 -13.14
N PRO A 278 6.13 13.60 -11.92
CA PRO A 278 7.18 12.73 -11.42
C PRO A 278 6.62 11.30 -11.26
N LEU A 279 7.51 10.31 -11.29
CA LEU A 279 7.20 8.99 -10.74
C LEU A 279 7.26 9.12 -9.22
N ALA A 280 6.11 9.06 -8.57
CA ALA A 280 5.97 9.02 -7.12
C ALA A 280 5.73 7.57 -6.66
N ILE A 281 6.43 7.15 -5.61
CA ILE A 281 6.33 5.80 -5.04
C ILE A 281 5.99 5.92 -3.57
N ASP A 282 4.87 5.34 -3.18
CA ASP A 282 4.49 5.22 -1.78
C ASP A 282 5.03 3.92 -1.20
N TYR A 283 4.60 2.78 -1.75
CA TYR A 283 4.99 1.47 -1.26
C TYR A 283 4.80 0.37 -2.31
N PHE A 284 5.46 -0.75 -2.06
CA PHE A 284 5.26 -2.02 -2.73
C PHE A 284 4.51 -2.98 -1.81
N TYR A 285 3.64 -3.79 -2.39
CA TYR A 285 3.17 -5.03 -1.76
C TYR A 285 3.84 -6.22 -2.42
N VAL A 286 4.28 -7.18 -1.61
CA VAL A 286 4.91 -8.41 -2.05
C VAL A 286 4.20 -9.60 -1.41
N GLN A 287 3.80 -10.57 -2.22
CA GLN A 287 3.33 -11.86 -1.73
C GLN A 287 4.55 -12.74 -1.41
N SER A 288 4.79 -13.01 -0.12
CA SER A 288 5.89 -13.88 0.30
C SER A 288 5.63 -15.35 -0.06
N LEU A 289 6.69 -16.16 0.01
CA LEU A 289 6.60 -17.61 -0.19
C LEU A 289 5.96 -18.30 1.01
N THR A 290 5.13 -19.31 0.76
CA THR A 290 4.64 -20.23 1.81
C THR A 290 5.76 -21.10 2.36
N ALA A 291 5.58 -21.67 3.56
CA ALA A 291 6.52 -22.59 4.17
C ALA A 291 6.80 -23.81 3.26
N ALA A 292 5.78 -24.29 2.55
CA ALA A 292 5.92 -25.38 1.58
C ALA A 292 6.78 -24.98 0.36
N GLN A 293 6.60 -23.77 -0.17
CA GLN A 293 7.41 -23.23 -1.26
C GLN A 293 8.86 -22.97 -0.83
N GLN A 294 9.09 -22.50 0.40
CA GLN A 294 10.44 -22.34 0.94
C GLN A 294 11.14 -23.69 1.12
N ALA A 295 10.42 -24.72 1.59
CA ALA A 295 10.97 -26.06 1.74
C ALA A 295 11.38 -26.68 0.39
N SER A 296 10.62 -26.43 -0.69
CA SER A 296 10.94 -26.95 -2.02
C SER A 296 12.22 -26.32 -2.61
N LEU A 297 12.45 -25.02 -2.38
CA LEU A 297 13.69 -24.34 -2.76
C LEU A 297 14.92 -24.94 -2.07
N ASN A 298 14.82 -25.21 -0.77
CA ASN A 298 15.90 -25.82 0.00
C ASN A 298 16.23 -27.23 -0.50
N SER A 299 15.23 -28.05 -0.83
CA SER A 299 15.45 -29.42 -1.33
C SER A 299 16.18 -29.49 -2.69
N THR A 300 16.02 -28.47 -3.54
CA THR A 300 16.66 -28.42 -4.86
C THR A 300 18.16 -28.11 -4.75
N SER A 301 18.57 -27.34 -3.75
CA SER A 301 19.99 -27.00 -3.48
C SER A 301 20.84 -28.20 -3.03
N LEU A 302 20.24 -29.21 -2.39
CA LEU A 302 20.95 -30.42 -1.93
C LEU A 302 21.22 -31.40 -3.07
N SER A 303 20.41 -31.37 -4.13
CA SER A 303 20.48 -32.32 -5.25
C SER A 303 21.58 -31.97 -6.28
N SER A 304 22.11 -30.75 -6.27
CA SER A 304 23.15 -30.29 -7.22
C SER A 304 24.60 -30.49 -6.73
N SER A 305 24.81 -31.09 -5.55
CA SER A 305 26.15 -31.24 -4.94
C SER A 305 26.92 -32.53 -5.32
N SER A 306 26.48 -33.29 -6.32
CA SER A 306 27.17 -34.51 -6.79
C SER A 306 27.77 -34.36 -8.19
N THR A 307 28.64 -33.37 -8.40
CA THR A 307 29.62 -33.45 -9.49
C THR A 307 31.05 -33.28 -8.97
N THR A 308 31.81 -34.34 -9.19
CA THR A 308 33.23 -34.53 -8.88
C THR A 308 34.12 -33.39 -9.36
N HIS A 309 34.66 -32.61 -8.41
CA HIS A 309 35.77 -31.71 -8.69
C HIS A 309 37.06 -32.51 -8.92
N SER A 310 37.55 -32.51 -10.15
CA SER A 310 38.95 -32.80 -10.45
C SER A 310 39.80 -31.60 -10.03
N SER A 311 40.87 -31.90 -9.29
CA SER A 311 41.80 -30.93 -8.72
C SER A 311 42.65 -30.24 -9.80
N GLY A 312 42.24 -29.04 -10.21
CA GLY A 312 43.05 -28.11 -11.01
C GLY A 312 43.76 -27.10 -10.10
N GLN A 313 45.03 -27.35 -9.81
CA GLN A 313 45.91 -26.50 -8.99
C GLN A 313 46.13 -25.14 -9.69
N LEU A 314 45.53 -24.06 -9.18
CA LEU A 314 45.77 -22.70 -9.65
C LEU A 314 46.97 -22.08 -8.92
N ASN A 315 47.97 -21.66 -9.70
CA ASN A 315 49.24 -21.13 -9.22
C ASN A 315 49.09 -19.76 -8.53
N HIS A 316 49.49 -19.71 -7.26
CA HIS A 316 49.41 -18.61 -6.30
C HIS A 316 50.28 -17.36 -6.62
N ARG A 317 50.70 -17.14 -7.87
CA ARG A 317 51.70 -16.12 -8.24
C ARG A 317 51.14 -14.88 -8.97
N VAL A 318 49.83 -14.79 -9.19
CA VAL A 318 49.21 -13.68 -9.98
C VAL A 318 48.55 -12.60 -9.11
N ILE A 319 48.27 -12.87 -7.83
CA ILE A 319 47.49 -11.95 -6.95
C ILE A 319 48.33 -10.81 -6.35
N VAL A 320 49.66 -10.94 -6.30
CA VAL A 320 50.53 -9.92 -5.68
C VAL A 320 50.75 -8.67 -6.56
N GLY A 321 50.49 -8.76 -7.88
CA GLY A 321 50.70 -7.64 -8.81
C GLY A 321 49.58 -6.59 -8.83
N ALA A 322 48.34 -6.96 -8.50
CA ALA A 322 47.19 -6.07 -8.64
C ALA A 322 47.04 -5.08 -7.47
N VAL A 323 47.51 -5.46 -6.27
CA VAL A 323 47.35 -4.65 -5.06
C VAL A 323 48.35 -3.49 -5.00
N LEU A 324 49.56 -3.65 -5.56
CA LEU A 324 50.56 -2.58 -5.60
C LEU A 324 50.25 -1.47 -6.61
N GLY A 325 49.58 -1.81 -7.72
CA GLY A 325 49.17 -0.83 -8.73
C GLY A 325 48.04 0.10 -8.26
N SER A 326 47.09 -0.42 -7.49
CA SER A 326 45.92 0.36 -7.03
C SER A 326 46.28 1.41 -5.97
N VAL A 327 47.31 1.15 -5.14
CA VAL A 327 47.75 2.09 -4.10
C VAL A 327 48.42 3.34 -4.70
N ILE A 328 49.18 3.18 -5.79
CA ILE A 328 49.83 4.31 -6.48
C ILE A 328 48.79 5.18 -7.18
N LEU A 329 47.80 4.55 -7.83
CA LEU A 329 46.74 5.26 -8.55
C LEU A 329 45.82 6.04 -7.59
N THR A 330 45.49 5.46 -6.43
CA THR A 330 44.70 6.16 -5.40
C THR A 330 45.47 7.33 -4.77
N MET A 331 46.77 7.17 -4.51
CA MET A 331 47.64 8.27 -4.04
C MET A 331 47.68 9.46 -5.01
N PHE A 332 47.83 9.20 -6.31
CA PHE A 332 47.82 10.26 -7.34
C PHE A 332 46.47 11.00 -7.42
N MET A 333 45.37 10.26 -7.31
CA MET A 333 44.02 10.81 -7.38
C MET A 333 43.71 11.74 -6.18
N VAL A 334 44.11 11.33 -4.98
CA VAL A 334 44.00 12.17 -3.76
C VAL A 334 44.86 13.43 -3.85
N ALA A 335 46.10 13.32 -4.36
CA ALA A 335 46.97 14.49 -4.54
C ALA A 335 46.36 15.51 -5.53
N MET A 336 45.77 15.05 -6.64
CA MET A 336 45.05 15.88 -7.61
C MET A 336 43.89 16.64 -6.96
N ILE A 337 43.07 15.96 -6.15
CA ILE A 337 41.94 16.58 -5.44
C ILE A 337 42.41 17.66 -4.47
N ILE A 338 43.49 17.42 -3.72
CA ILE A 338 44.04 18.40 -2.78
C ILE A 338 44.53 19.66 -3.53
N LEU A 339 45.25 19.50 -4.64
CA LEU A 339 45.73 20.62 -5.45
C LEU A 339 44.58 21.42 -6.08
N TYR A 340 43.53 20.73 -6.54
CA TYR A 340 42.34 21.39 -7.09
C TYR A 340 41.60 22.23 -6.04
N ARG A 341 41.42 21.70 -4.82
CA ARG A 341 40.79 22.45 -3.71
C ARG A 341 41.64 23.65 -3.26
N ARG A 342 42.97 23.56 -3.33
CA ARG A 342 43.85 24.70 -3.03
C ARG A 342 43.71 25.82 -4.06
N ARG A 343 43.54 25.49 -5.35
CA ARG A 343 43.31 26.50 -6.40
C ARG A 343 41.95 27.19 -6.29
N LEU A 344 40.91 26.48 -5.87
CA LEU A 344 39.57 27.05 -5.66
C LEU A 344 39.52 28.06 -4.51
N LYS A 345 40.28 27.84 -3.42
CA LYS A 345 40.35 28.79 -2.31
C LYS A 345 41.05 30.10 -2.65
N GLN A 346 41.91 30.13 -3.67
CA GLN A 346 42.61 31.36 -4.09
C GLN A 346 41.75 32.30 -4.95
N ARG A 347 40.53 31.90 -5.33
CA ARG A 347 39.65 32.71 -6.20
C ARG A 347 38.57 33.52 -5.47
N LYS A 348 38.57 33.56 -4.13
CA LYS A 348 37.58 34.34 -3.35
C LYS A 348 38.29 35.40 -2.49
N ALA A 349 38.73 36.47 -3.15
CA ALA A 349 39.06 37.73 -2.49
C ALA A 349 38.84 38.90 -3.45
N SER A 350 37.57 39.27 -3.64
CA SER A 350 37.18 40.61 -4.09
C SER A 350 35.89 40.98 -3.35
N PRO A 351 35.85 42.09 -2.59
CA PRO A 351 34.63 42.60 -1.99
C PRO A 351 33.90 43.48 -3.02
N MET A 352 32.64 43.14 -3.35
CA MET A 352 31.75 44.03 -4.08
C MET A 352 30.66 44.57 -3.15
N ALA A 353 30.41 45.87 -3.32
CA ALA A 353 29.52 46.72 -2.56
C ALA A 353 28.04 46.38 -2.78
N VAL A 354 27.25 46.60 -1.74
CA VAL A 354 25.78 46.49 -1.70
C VAL A 354 25.17 47.81 -2.16
N SER A 355 24.15 47.73 -3.03
CA SER A 355 23.17 48.80 -3.28
C SER A 355 21.77 48.32 -2.85
N PRO A 356 20.93 49.18 -2.26
CA PRO A 356 19.55 48.86 -1.88
C PRO A 356 18.57 49.11 -3.03
N PHE A 357 17.46 48.35 -3.06
CA PHE A 357 16.27 48.64 -3.88
C PHE A 357 14.99 48.45 -3.06
N ASP A 358 14.04 49.35 -3.30
CA ASP A 358 12.73 49.52 -2.66
C ASP A 358 11.66 48.48 -3.08
N PRO A 359 10.57 48.32 -2.29
CA PRO A 359 9.46 47.42 -2.61
C PRO A 359 8.20 48.18 -3.09
N VAL A 360 7.62 47.79 -4.23
CA VAL A 360 6.21 48.10 -4.57
C VAL A 360 5.62 46.98 -5.43
N GLY A 361 4.43 46.47 -5.05
CA GLY A 361 3.57 45.71 -5.96
C GLY A 361 2.55 44.78 -5.27
N LEU A 362 1.51 45.36 -4.66
CA LEU A 362 0.28 44.64 -4.27
C LEU A 362 -0.53 44.32 -5.54
N ILE A 363 -0.97 43.07 -5.73
CA ILE A 363 -2.03 42.71 -6.67
C ILE A 363 -3.11 41.95 -5.91
N THR A 364 -4.32 42.52 -5.92
CA THR A 364 -5.59 41.98 -5.43
C THR A 364 -6.10 40.84 -6.32
N ALA A 365 -6.43 39.69 -5.72
CA ALA A 365 -7.12 38.60 -6.39
C ALA A 365 -8.64 38.65 -6.12
N SER A 366 -9.40 38.56 -7.21
CA SER A 366 -10.86 38.55 -7.28
C SER A 366 -11.41 37.14 -7.03
N GLN A 367 -12.33 36.99 -6.07
CA GLN A 367 -13.06 35.76 -5.78
C GLN A 367 -14.26 35.59 -6.73
N GLY A 368 -14.27 34.50 -7.51
CA GLY A 368 -15.42 34.05 -8.27
C GLY A 368 -16.26 33.06 -7.47
N HIS A 369 -17.49 33.46 -7.12
CA HIS A 369 -18.53 32.57 -6.58
C HIS A 369 -19.14 31.73 -7.72
N MET A 370 -19.05 30.39 -7.64
CA MET A 370 -19.84 29.47 -8.47
C MET A 370 -20.97 28.81 -7.67
N LYS A 371 -22.16 28.76 -8.26
CA LYS A 371 -23.42 28.31 -7.66
C LYS A 371 -23.55 26.77 -7.72
N TRP A 372 -23.58 26.16 -6.53
CA TRP A 372 -23.74 24.73 -6.23
C TRP A 372 -25.18 24.17 -6.36
N SER A 373 -26.07 24.83 -7.10
CA SER A 373 -27.49 24.45 -7.13
C SER A 373 -27.84 23.24 -8.00
N LEU A 374 -26.90 22.70 -8.80
CA LEU A 374 -27.17 21.55 -9.67
C LEU A 374 -26.87 20.17 -9.04
N LEU A 375 -25.97 20.09 -8.05
CA LEU A 375 -25.58 18.81 -7.43
C LEU A 375 -26.59 18.27 -6.40
N ARG A 376 -27.42 19.12 -5.81
CA ARG A 376 -28.46 18.69 -4.85
C ARG A 376 -29.58 17.85 -5.48
N GLY A 377 -29.81 18.00 -6.78
CA GLY A 377 -30.87 17.26 -7.48
C GLY A 377 -30.52 15.78 -7.72
N ILE A 378 -29.23 15.47 -7.86
CA ILE A 378 -28.76 14.12 -8.22
C ILE A 378 -28.62 13.24 -6.97
N VAL A 379 -28.14 13.79 -5.86
CA VAL A 379 -27.95 13.05 -4.60
C VAL A 379 -29.29 12.65 -3.95
N GLY A 380 -30.30 13.53 -4.02
CA GLY A 380 -31.64 13.23 -3.49
C GLY A 380 -32.37 12.09 -4.22
N GLN A 381 -32.14 11.93 -5.53
CA GLN A 381 -32.73 10.83 -6.30
C GLN A 381 -32.05 9.47 -6.04
N MET A 382 -30.81 9.45 -5.57
CA MET A 382 -30.05 8.22 -5.31
C MET A 382 -30.38 7.62 -3.94
N GLN A 383 -30.54 8.45 -2.91
CA GLN A 383 -30.96 8.01 -1.57
C GLN A 383 -32.36 7.34 -1.57
N GLN A 384 -33.24 7.81 -2.46
CA GLN A 384 -34.57 7.23 -2.65
C GLN A 384 -34.51 5.86 -3.35
N ARG A 385 -33.50 5.62 -4.19
CA ARG A 385 -33.27 4.33 -4.85
C ARG A 385 -32.66 3.29 -3.90
N ASP A 386 -31.76 3.70 -3.02
CA ASP A 386 -31.16 2.81 -2.01
C ASP A 386 -32.17 2.41 -0.94
N HIS A 387 -33.08 3.32 -0.55
CA HIS A 387 -34.18 2.99 0.35
C HIS A 387 -35.17 1.98 -0.28
N GLN A 388 -35.41 2.06 -1.60
CA GLN A 388 -36.23 1.09 -2.32
C GLN A 388 -35.56 -0.29 -2.44
N LEU A 389 -34.22 -0.34 -2.59
CA LEU A 389 -33.47 -1.58 -2.64
C LEU A 389 -33.38 -2.27 -1.26
N ALA A 390 -33.27 -1.49 -0.18
CA ALA A 390 -33.30 -2.01 1.19
C ALA A 390 -34.68 -2.58 1.59
N GLU A 391 -35.78 -1.95 1.14
CA GLU A 391 -37.13 -2.50 1.36
C GLU A 391 -37.38 -3.78 0.53
N GLY A 392 -36.82 -3.86 -0.69
CA GLY A 392 -36.87 -5.06 -1.52
C GLY A 392 -36.11 -6.25 -0.91
N SER A 393 -34.95 -6.02 -0.28
CA SER A 393 -34.17 -7.08 0.37
C SER A 393 -34.81 -7.58 1.67
N ALA A 394 -35.46 -6.70 2.43
CA ALA A 394 -36.20 -7.07 3.64
C ALA A 394 -37.44 -7.94 3.33
N GLN A 395 -38.09 -7.75 2.17
CA GLN A 395 -39.15 -8.65 1.71
C GLN A 395 -38.62 -10.03 1.30
N LEU A 396 -37.42 -10.10 0.69
CA LEU A 396 -36.80 -11.37 0.32
C LEU A 396 -36.36 -12.19 1.54
N GLN A 397 -35.82 -11.54 2.58
CA GLN A 397 -35.44 -12.21 3.83
C GLN A 397 -36.64 -12.76 4.63
N ARG A 398 -37.84 -12.17 4.47
CA ARG A 398 -39.07 -12.74 5.06
C ARG A 398 -39.61 -13.96 4.31
N MET A 399 -39.18 -14.21 3.06
CA MET A 399 -39.60 -15.38 2.29
C MET A 399 -38.67 -16.58 2.44
N VAL A 400 -37.46 -16.39 2.98
CA VAL A 400 -36.46 -17.45 3.16
C VAL A 400 -36.11 -17.59 4.64
N THR A 401 -37.09 -18.08 5.41
CA THR A 401 -36.82 -18.74 6.69
C THR A 401 -37.66 -20.00 6.72
N LEU A 402 -37.23 -20.98 5.92
CA LEU A 402 -37.81 -22.33 5.93
C LEU A 402 -36.74 -23.28 6.50
N HIS A 403 -37.12 -23.98 7.56
CA HIS A 403 -36.29 -24.91 8.31
C HIS A 403 -35.59 -25.94 7.41
N THR A 404 -34.27 -26.06 7.58
CA THR A 404 -33.43 -27.11 7.01
C THR A 404 -33.48 -28.37 7.88
N ASP A 405 -34.56 -29.14 7.81
CA ASP A 405 -34.59 -30.55 8.25
C ASP A 405 -35.75 -31.33 7.61
N GLY A 406 -35.89 -31.29 6.29
CA GLY A 406 -36.82 -32.16 5.60
C GLY A 406 -36.64 -32.11 4.09
N GLY A 407 -36.20 -33.22 3.51
CA GLY A 407 -36.12 -33.36 2.05
C GLY A 407 -37.49 -33.17 1.41
N VAL A 408 -37.70 -32.04 0.75
CA VAL A 408 -38.91 -31.78 -0.04
C VAL A 408 -38.67 -32.26 -1.47
N ARG A 409 -39.51 -33.20 -1.93
CA ARG A 409 -39.67 -33.48 -3.36
C ARG A 409 -40.72 -32.52 -3.91
N LEU A 410 -40.30 -31.62 -4.79
CA LEU A 410 -41.24 -30.81 -5.57
C LEU A 410 -41.93 -31.70 -6.59
N ASN A 411 -43.26 -31.64 -6.64
CA ASN A 411 -44.02 -32.26 -7.70
C ASN A 411 -43.93 -31.39 -8.97
N GLU A 412 -44.14 -32.02 -10.13
CA GLU A 412 -43.98 -31.41 -11.46
C GLU A 412 -44.90 -30.19 -11.69
N ALA A 413 -46.00 -30.08 -10.94
CA ALA A 413 -46.92 -28.95 -11.02
C ALA A 413 -46.37 -27.68 -10.34
N ASP A 414 -45.55 -27.82 -9.32
CA ASP A 414 -44.95 -26.68 -8.60
C ASP A 414 -43.71 -26.12 -9.32
N ALA A 415 -42.99 -26.94 -10.09
CA ALA A 415 -41.87 -26.51 -10.92
C ALA A 415 -42.33 -25.61 -12.09
N LEU A 416 -43.48 -25.91 -12.70
CA LEU A 416 -44.08 -25.12 -13.79
C LEU A 416 -44.54 -23.72 -13.36
N ARG A 417 -44.82 -23.51 -12.06
CA ARG A 417 -45.17 -22.18 -11.53
C ARG A 417 -43.97 -21.28 -11.29
N LEU A 418 -42.77 -21.84 -11.18
CA LEU A 418 -41.54 -21.09 -10.86
C LEU A 418 -40.72 -20.68 -12.09
N GLY A 419 -41.17 -21.00 -13.31
CA GLY A 419 -40.59 -20.46 -14.55
C GLY A 419 -39.17 -20.95 -14.86
N TYR A 420 -38.74 -22.07 -14.27
CA TYR A 420 -37.44 -22.69 -14.57
C TYR A 420 -37.60 -23.79 -15.63
N ASP A 421 -37.01 -23.57 -16.81
CA ASP A 421 -36.74 -24.65 -17.78
C ASP A 421 -35.56 -25.50 -17.27
N ALA A 422 -35.85 -26.44 -16.36
CA ALA A 422 -34.86 -27.40 -15.88
C ALA A 422 -34.98 -28.72 -16.68
N VAL A 423 -33.92 -29.08 -17.41
CA VAL A 423 -33.77 -30.40 -18.02
C VAL A 423 -33.49 -31.42 -16.90
N PRO A 424 -34.25 -32.52 -16.78
CA PRO A 424 -34.01 -33.51 -15.75
C PRO A 424 -32.65 -34.19 -15.94
N ILE A 425 -31.82 -34.16 -14.91
CA ILE A 425 -30.57 -34.92 -14.84
C ILE A 425 -30.89 -36.27 -14.22
N GLU A 426 -30.77 -37.36 -15.00
CA GLU A 426 -30.82 -38.72 -14.47
C GLU A 426 -29.56 -39.00 -13.64
N VAL A 427 -29.75 -39.26 -12.34
CA VAL A 427 -28.68 -39.71 -11.45
C VAL A 427 -28.65 -41.25 -11.48
N PRO A 428 -27.51 -41.89 -11.82
CA PRO A 428 -27.41 -43.34 -11.83
C PRO A 428 -27.63 -43.96 -10.44
N PRO A 429 -28.22 -45.17 -10.36
CA PRO A 429 -28.44 -45.85 -9.09
C PRO A 429 -27.11 -46.32 -8.49
N GLY A 430 -26.66 -45.64 -7.43
CA GLY A 430 -25.44 -46.05 -6.71
C GLY A 430 -24.87 -45.08 -5.68
N TYR A 431 -25.44 -43.89 -5.48
CA TYR A 431 -24.94 -42.95 -4.49
C TYR A 431 -25.54 -43.22 -3.09
N THR A 432 -24.77 -43.86 -2.22
CA THR A 432 -24.96 -43.80 -0.76
C THR A 432 -23.83 -42.98 -0.17
N VAL A 433 -24.16 -41.95 0.59
CA VAL A 433 -23.22 -41.13 1.36
C VAL A 433 -23.10 -41.76 2.74
N GLU A 434 -21.89 -42.17 3.13
CA GLU A 434 -21.54 -42.45 4.53
C GLU A 434 -21.28 -41.16 5.31
#